data_AF-A0A355RG50-F1
#
_entry.id   AF-A0A355RG50-F1
#
_cell.length_a   1.000
_cell.length_b   1.000
_cell.length_c   1.000
_cell.angle_alpha   90.00
_cell.angle_beta   90.00
_cell.angle_gamma   90.00
#
_symmetry.space_group_name_H-M   'P 1'
#
loop_
_entity.id
_entity.type
_entity.pdbx_description
1 polymer ?
#
loop_
_entity_poly.entity_id
_entity_poly.type
_entity_poly.pdbx_seq_one_letter_code
_entity_poly.pdbx_strand_id
1 'polypeptide(L)'
;EAKQLGVEQDLGLDAASSNAEAISCIDRFVCDIKESQFGDGLHIFGRAPKIAPEFDSHPSIKAESAALLTALDGKRVAAGPSGSPYRGRKDVLPTGRNLFTTDPRVVPTRSAYAQGLVLAEELVRRHLQDHGDYPKNLIVDLWGSATMRTAGEEFAMALALIGVKPKWDEGSERVSGIEITPIAELARPRIDVTLRVSGLFRDIFPTLSALFSKAVHSLRARRESPDWNPYVSKYELSRVFGPAPGDYGLAMGAFGDTYTDEARAAAGNAWLAASAYALNGPDSTYRPDAIKEQVAKADGFVHIQD
;
A
#
# COMPACT_ATOMS: atom_id res chain seq x y z
N GLU A 1 4.87 33.03 15.19
CA GLU A 1 3.58 32.45 14.84
C GLU A 1 3.55 30.94 15.03
N ALA A 2 4.38 30.15 14.32
CA ALA A 2 4.48 28.69 14.53
C ALA A 2 4.60 28.27 16.02
N LYS A 3 5.50 28.93 16.77
CA LYS A 3 5.64 28.73 18.23
C LYS A 3 4.39 29.05 19.04
N GLN A 4 3.69 30.10 18.63
CA GLN A 4 2.49 30.57 19.32
C GLN A 4 1.30 29.63 19.07
N LEU A 5 1.26 29.01 17.89
CA LEU A 5 0.25 28.03 17.50
C LEU A 5 0.60 26.60 17.94
N GLY A 6 1.81 26.37 18.44
CA GLY A 6 2.26 25.06 18.93
C GLY A 6 2.55 24.03 17.84
N VAL A 7 2.69 24.44 16.58
CA VAL A 7 2.90 23.55 15.41
C VAL A 7 4.37 23.39 15.03
N GLU A 8 5.31 23.75 15.93
CA GLU A 8 6.75 23.70 15.64
C GLU A 8 7.23 22.28 15.30
N GLN A 9 6.65 21.28 15.97
CA GLN A 9 6.99 19.88 15.76
C GLN A 9 6.39 19.35 14.45
N ASP A 10 5.16 19.74 14.11
CA ASP A 10 4.51 19.37 12.84
C ASP A 10 5.26 19.95 11.63
N LEU A 11 5.87 21.12 11.81
CA LEU A 11 6.68 21.81 10.81
C LEU A 11 8.13 21.28 10.74
N GLY A 12 8.54 20.37 11.62
CA GLY A 12 9.93 19.87 11.69
C GLY A 12 10.96 20.96 11.99
N LEU A 13 10.58 21.99 12.74
CA LEU A 13 11.46 23.13 13.05
C LEU A 13 12.54 22.80 14.09
N ASP A 14 12.35 21.72 14.83
CA ASP A 14 13.31 21.16 15.79
C ASP A 14 14.57 20.60 15.13
N ALA A 15 14.46 20.14 13.88
CA ALA A 15 15.58 19.64 13.08
C ALA A 15 16.29 20.74 12.27
N ALA A 16 15.73 21.94 12.17
CA ALA A 16 16.28 23.01 11.35
C ALA A 16 17.54 23.63 11.98
N SER A 17 18.66 23.57 11.25
CA SER A 17 19.96 24.10 11.66
C SER A 17 20.11 25.61 11.42
N SER A 18 19.21 26.20 10.64
CA SER A 18 19.25 27.63 10.27
C SER A 18 17.86 28.22 10.01
N ASN A 19 17.76 29.56 10.03
CA ASN A 19 16.52 30.27 9.68
C ASN A 19 16.10 30.01 8.23
N ALA A 20 17.05 29.83 7.30
CA ALA A 20 16.73 29.54 5.90
C ALA A 20 16.08 28.15 5.75
N GLU A 21 16.59 27.16 6.48
CA GLU A 21 16.02 25.81 6.53
C GLU A 21 14.64 25.81 7.18
N ALA A 22 14.48 26.53 8.30
CA ALA A 22 13.19 26.72 8.95
C ALA A 22 12.14 27.34 8.02
N ILE A 23 12.51 28.35 7.22
CA ILE A 23 11.62 28.96 6.22
C ILE A 23 11.25 27.93 5.15
N SER A 24 12.20 27.14 4.66
CA SER A 24 11.93 26.10 3.67
C SER A 24 10.98 25.02 4.19
N CYS A 25 11.11 24.61 5.45
CA CYS A 25 10.20 23.65 6.09
C CYS A 25 8.77 24.22 6.19
N ILE A 26 8.64 25.49 6.59
CA ILE A 26 7.36 26.18 6.66
C ILE A 26 6.72 26.30 5.28
N ASP A 27 7.49 26.70 4.26
CA ASP A 27 6.98 26.86 2.90
C ASP A 27 6.49 25.53 2.33
N ARG A 28 7.23 24.45 2.53
CA ARG A 28 6.80 23.09 2.14
C ARG A 28 5.47 22.73 2.81
N PHE A 29 5.38 22.88 4.13
CA PHE A 29 4.16 22.55 4.87
C PHE A 29 2.96 23.39 4.42
N VAL A 30 3.14 24.70 4.20
CA VAL A 30 2.07 25.58 3.73
C VAL A 30 1.63 25.19 2.32
N CYS A 31 2.56 24.84 1.44
CA CYS A 31 2.25 24.32 0.11
C CYS A 31 1.45 23.01 0.21
N ASP A 32 1.90 22.06 1.04
CA ASP A 32 1.23 20.77 1.23
C ASP A 32 -0.21 20.94 1.73
N ILE A 33 -0.43 21.82 2.72
CA ILE A 33 -1.79 22.12 3.23
C ILE A 33 -2.64 22.79 2.15
N LYS A 34 -2.07 23.73 1.41
CA LYS A 34 -2.79 24.47 0.36
C LYS A 34 -3.22 23.57 -0.79
N GLU A 35 -2.40 22.58 -1.13
CA GLU A 35 -2.67 21.61 -2.20
C GLU A 35 -3.48 20.40 -1.72
N SER A 36 -3.59 20.18 -0.41
CA SER A 36 -4.36 19.09 0.17
C SER A 36 -5.85 19.21 -0.12
N GLN A 37 -6.43 18.11 -0.62
CA GLN A 37 -7.87 17.99 -0.78
C GLN A 37 -8.48 17.31 0.45
N PHE A 38 -9.54 17.91 0.99
CA PHE A 38 -10.30 17.36 2.11
C PHE A 38 -11.80 17.35 1.77
N GLY A 39 -12.53 16.42 2.38
CA GLY A 39 -13.98 16.33 2.21
C GLY A 39 -14.68 17.50 2.88
N ASP A 40 -15.37 18.34 2.09
CA ASP A 40 -16.26 19.38 2.61
C ASP A 40 -17.72 18.86 2.65
N GLY A 41 -18.10 18.34 3.82
CA GLY A 41 -19.39 17.71 4.06
C GLY A 41 -19.44 16.23 3.68
N LEU A 42 -20.65 15.67 3.69
CA LEU A 42 -20.91 14.27 3.37
C LEU A 42 -21.78 14.15 2.12
N HIS A 43 -21.52 13.11 1.33
CA HIS A 43 -22.40 12.75 0.23
C HIS A 43 -23.80 12.41 0.76
N ILE A 44 -24.83 12.96 0.13
CA ILE A 44 -26.23 12.58 0.38
C ILE A 44 -26.76 11.92 -0.88
N PHE A 45 -27.14 10.66 -0.75
CA PHE A 45 -27.62 9.82 -1.84
C PHE A 45 -28.71 10.51 -2.67
N GLY A 46 -28.52 10.56 -3.99
CA GLY A 46 -29.47 11.17 -4.92
C GLY A 46 -29.65 12.69 -4.78
N ARG A 47 -28.69 13.41 -4.18
CA ARG A 47 -28.73 14.88 -4.07
C ARG A 47 -27.49 15.53 -4.68
N ALA A 48 -27.70 16.73 -5.22
CA ALA A 48 -26.60 17.57 -5.66
C ALA A 48 -25.70 17.94 -4.47
N PRO A 49 -24.38 17.92 -4.64
CA PRO A 49 -23.46 18.42 -3.62
C PRO A 49 -23.67 19.92 -3.43
N LYS A 50 -23.47 20.42 -2.21
CA LYS A 50 -23.56 21.87 -1.92
C LYS A 50 -22.50 22.67 -2.66
N ILE A 51 -21.33 22.09 -2.83
CA ILE A 51 -20.20 22.63 -3.59
C ILE A 51 -20.08 21.80 -4.87
N ALA A 52 -20.05 22.47 -6.01
CA ALA A 52 -19.93 21.81 -7.29
C ALA A 52 -18.54 21.15 -7.41
N PRO A 53 -18.44 19.84 -7.68
CA PRO A 53 -17.16 19.20 -7.94
C PRO A 53 -16.63 19.61 -9.32
N GLU A 54 -15.35 19.32 -9.58
CA GLU A 54 -14.68 19.62 -10.86
C GLU A 54 -15.24 18.81 -12.06
N PHE A 55 -16.10 17.82 -11.79
CA PHE A 55 -16.72 16.96 -12.78
C PHE A 55 -18.25 17.07 -12.73
N ASP A 56 -18.93 16.76 -13.83
CA ASP A 56 -20.39 16.80 -13.87
C ASP A 56 -21.00 15.68 -13.02
N SER A 57 -21.62 16.06 -11.90
CA SER A 57 -22.30 15.14 -10.99
C SER A 57 -23.79 14.97 -11.29
N HIS A 58 -24.39 15.76 -12.19
CA HIS A 58 -25.83 15.70 -12.44
C HIS A 58 -26.32 14.33 -12.94
N PRO A 59 -25.59 13.62 -13.83
CA PRO A 59 -25.99 12.28 -14.24
C PRO A 59 -26.00 11.28 -13.08
N SER A 60 -25.04 11.38 -12.17
CA SER A 60 -24.90 10.54 -10.98
C SER A 60 -26.09 10.67 -10.02
N ILE A 61 -26.55 11.89 -9.76
CA ILE A 61 -27.69 12.18 -8.86
C ILE A 61 -28.93 11.39 -9.25
N LYS A 62 -29.29 11.43 -10.54
CA LYS A 62 -30.46 10.71 -11.07
C LYS A 62 -30.22 9.20 -11.12
N ALA A 63 -29.02 8.79 -11.52
CA ALA A 63 -28.68 7.38 -11.68
C ALA A 63 -28.71 6.62 -10.34
N GLU A 64 -28.23 7.20 -9.25
CA GLU A 64 -28.24 6.59 -7.92
C GLU A 64 -29.64 6.13 -7.49
N SER A 65 -30.59 7.06 -7.46
CA SER A 65 -31.96 6.75 -7.02
C SER A 65 -32.66 5.79 -7.98
N ALA A 66 -32.49 5.97 -9.30
CA ALA A 66 -33.06 5.09 -10.30
C ALA A 66 -32.51 3.66 -10.21
N ALA A 67 -31.21 3.51 -9.96
CA ALA A 67 -30.55 2.21 -9.82
C ALA A 67 -31.03 1.45 -8.58
N LEU A 68 -31.24 2.15 -7.45
CA LEU A 68 -31.80 1.54 -6.24
C LEU A 68 -33.20 0.99 -6.50
N LEU A 69 -34.10 1.78 -7.11
CA LEU A 69 -35.44 1.34 -7.46
C LEU A 69 -35.41 0.16 -8.46
N THR A 70 -34.50 0.21 -9.44
CA THR A 70 -34.28 -0.89 -10.40
C THR A 70 -33.86 -2.17 -9.69
N ALA A 71 -32.95 -2.09 -8.72
CA ALA A 71 -32.50 -3.24 -7.94
C ALA A 71 -33.62 -3.83 -7.06
N LEU A 72 -34.43 -2.98 -6.41
CA LEU A 72 -35.58 -3.41 -5.62
C LEU A 72 -36.66 -4.09 -6.45
N ASP A 73 -36.81 -3.68 -7.72
CA ASP A 73 -37.65 -4.33 -8.73
C ASP A 73 -37.08 -5.68 -9.24
N GLY A 74 -35.94 -6.13 -8.72
CA GLY A 74 -35.28 -7.35 -9.18
C GLY A 74 -34.68 -7.25 -10.59
N LYS A 75 -34.50 -6.03 -11.10
CA LYS A 75 -33.96 -5.79 -12.45
C LYS A 75 -32.45 -5.59 -12.40
N ARG A 76 -31.80 -5.86 -13.53
CA ARG A 76 -30.35 -5.69 -13.69
C ARG A 76 -29.96 -4.21 -13.59
N VAL A 77 -29.07 -3.89 -12.65
CA VAL A 77 -28.34 -2.61 -12.60
C VAL A 77 -27.10 -2.70 -13.51
N ALA A 78 -26.87 -1.68 -14.33
CA ALA A 78 -25.73 -1.64 -15.24
C ALA A 78 -24.41 -1.68 -14.46
N ALA A 79 -23.43 -2.42 -14.97
CA ALA A 79 -22.11 -2.50 -14.35
C ALA A 79 -21.25 -1.28 -14.71
N GLY A 80 -20.29 -0.92 -13.85
CA GLY A 80 -19.37 0.19 -14.11
C GLY A 80 -18.05 0.03 -13.34
N PRO A 81 -16.95 0.64 -13.80
CA PRO A 81 -15.67 0.54 -13.10
C PRO A 81 -15.68 1.31 -11.78
N SER A 82 -14.92 0.86 -10.80
CA SER A 82 -14.63 1.59 -9.56
C SER A 82 -13.31 2.38 -9.64
N GLY A 83 -13.16 3.38 -8.76
CA GLY A 83 -11.97 4.22 -8.64
C GLY A 83 -12.30 5.62 -8.11
N SER A 84 -11.28 6.48 -8.02
CA SER A 84 -11.45 7.88 -7.64
C SER A 84 -11.48 8.79 -8.87
N PRO A 85 -12.53 9.59 -9.09
CA PRO A 85 -12.56 10.54 -10.22
C PRO A 85 -11.47 11.62 -10.11
N TYR A 86 -10.98 11.92 -8.90
CA TYR A 86 -9.87 12.84 -8.65
C TYR A 86 -8.50 12.26 -9.05
N ARG A 87 -8.39 10.94 -9.26
CA ARG A 87 -7.20 10.29 -9.84
C ARG A 87 -7.33 10.11 -11.36
N GLY A 88 -8.02 11.04 -12.04
CA GLY A 88 -8.20 11.06 -13.49
C GLY A 88 -9.17 10.01 -14.05
N ARG A 89 -9.77 9.17 -13.20
CA ARG A 89 -10.69 8.09 -13.61
C ARG A 89 -12.10 8.60 -13.87
N LYS A 90 -12.30 9.41 -14.90
CA LYS A 90 -13.63 9.95 -15.27
C LYS A 90 -14.62 8.86 -15.71
N ASP A 91 -14.12 7.70 -16.14
CA ASP A 91 -14.90 6.51 -16.52
C ASP A 91 -15.72 5.91 -15.37
N VAL A 92 -15.38 6.23 -14.12
CA VAL A 92 -16.12 5.79 -12.91
C VAL A 92 -17.41 6.57 -12.68
N LEU A 93 -17.63 7.64 -13.45
CA LEU A 93 -18.90 8.37 -13.50
C LEU A 93 -19.72 7.95 -14.73
N PRO A 94 -21.07 7.99 -14.66
CA PRO A 94 -21.88 8.31 -13.49
C PRO A 94 -21.86 7.23 -12.39
N THR A 95 -22.23 7.59 -11.17
CA THR A 95 -22.53 6.63 -10.09
C THR A 95 -23.90 5.97 -10.34
N GLY A 96 -24.41 5.17 -9.38
CA GLY A 96 -25.63 4.36 -9.59
C GLY A 96 -25.40 3.13 -10.46
N ARG A 97 -24.18 2.57 -10.43
CA ARG A 97 -23.80 1.36 -11.17
C ARG A 97 -23.39 0.24 -10.22
N ASN A 98 -23.54 -1.00 -10.66
CA ASN A 98 -22.99 -2.16 -9.97
C ASN A 98 -21.48 -2.23 -10.26
N LEU A 99 -20.68 -1.83 -9.28
CA LEU A 99 -19.25 -1.61 -9.49
C LEU A 99 -18.50 -2.93 -9.75
N PHE A 100 -17.58 -2.92 -10.71
CA PHE A 100 -16.51 -3.90 -10.83
C PHE A 100 -15.16 -3.22 -10.57
N THR A 101 -14.18 -4.00 -10.13
CA THR A 101 -12.85 -3.51 -9.75
C THR A 101 -11.86 -3.68 -10.89
N THR A 102 -10.62 -4.06 -10.60
CA THR A 102 -9.55 -4.28 -11.58
C THR A 102 -9.38 -5.78 -11.86
N ASP A 103 -8.93 -6.13 -13.07
CA ASP A 103 -8.45 -7.50 -13.33
C ASP A 103 -7.19 -7.75 -12.48
N PRO A 104 -7.21 -8.69 -11.52
CA PRO A 104 -6.06 -8.91 -10.63
C PRO A 104 -4.81 -9.40 -11.37
N ARG A 105 -4.95 -9.86 -12.62
CA ARG A 105 -3.84 -10.37 -13.44
C ARG A 105 -3.04 -9.25 -14.11
N VAL A 106 -3.55 -8.03 -14.17
CA VAL A 106 -2.84 -6.87 -14.75
C VAL A 106 -2.14 -6.01 -13.70
N VAL A 107 -2.17 -6.46 -12.44
CA VAL A 107 -1.54 -5.78 -11.31
C VAL A 107 -0.16 -6.41 -11.03
N PRO A 108 0.91 -5.62 -10.78
CA PRO A 108 0.97 -4.18 -10.98
C PRO A 108 0.97 -3.80 -12.46
N THR A 109 0.36 -2.67 -12.79
CA THR A 109 0.42 -2.11 -14.15
C THR A 109 1.80 -1.51 -14.43
N ARG A 110 2.13 -1.25 -15.70
CA ARG A 110 3.40 -0.59 -16.07
C ARG A 110 3.56 0.80 -15.44
N SER A 111 2.48 1.59 -15.41
CA SER A 111 2.48 2.91 -14.76
C SER A 111 2.63 2.79 -13.24
N ALA A 112 1.93 1.84 -12.61
CA ALA A 112 2.09 1.58 -11.19
C ALA A 112 3.52 1.11 -10.85
N TYR A 113 4.16 0.35 -11.75
CA TYR A 113 5.56 -0.02 -11.59
C TYR A 113 6.51 1.17 -11.67
N ALA A 114 6.32 2.07 -12.64
CA ALA A 114 7.10 3.30 -12.74
C ALA A 114 6.95 4.16 -11.46
N GLN A 115 5.74 4.29 -10.94
CA GLN A 115 5.49 5.02 -9.69
C GLN A 115 6.09 4.30 -8.48
N GLY A 116 5.98 2.96 -8.41
CA GLY A 116 6.58 2.15 -7.36
C GLY A 116 8.11 2.27 -7.29
N LEU A 117 8.79 2.48 -8.42
CA LEU A 117 10.22 2.79 -8.45
C LEU A 117 10.53 4.12 -7.75
N VAL A 118 9.77 5.17 -8.09
CA VAL A 118 9.91 6.49 -7.44
C VAL A 118 9.68 6.35 -5.94
N LEU A 119 8.59 5.70 -5.52
CA LEU A 119 8.28 5.48 -4.10
C LEU A 119 9.40 4.74 -3.36
N ALA A 120 9.98 3.69 -3.97
CA ALA A 120 11.08 2.94 -3.38
C ALA A 120 12.36 3.78 -3.24
N GLU A 121 12.68 4.59 -4.26
CA GLU A 121 13.84 5.48 -4.24
C GLU A 121 13.66 6.61 -3.22
N GLU A 122 12.49 7.22 -3.15
CA GLU A 122 12.15 8.24 -2.15
C GLU A 122 12.27 7.70 -0.73
N LEU A 123 11.74 6.50 -0.48
CA LEU A 123 11.82 5.85 0.82
C LEU A 123 13.27 5.58 1.22
N VAL A 124 14.05 4.98 0.32
CA VAL A 124 15.46 4.66 0.60
C VAL A 124 16.27 5.95 0.81
N ARG A 125 16.06 6.96 -0.02
CA ARG A 125 16.77 8.24 0.10
C ARG A 125 16.43 8.94 1.40
N ARG A 126 15.17 8.96 1.80
CA ARG A 126 14.76 9.56 3.07
C ARG A 126 15.38 8.84 4.25
N HIS A 127 15.38 7.51 4.25
CA HIS A 127 16.03 6.73 5.31
C HIS A 127 17.55 6.99 5.36
N LEU A 128 18.23 7.10 4.22
CA LEU A 128 19.65 7.46 4.16
C LEU A 128 19.92 8.86 4.73
N GLN A 129 19.05 9.83 4.46
CA GLN A 129 19.18 11.19 5.00
C GLN A 129 19.00 11.22 6.52
N ASP A 130 18.03 10.46 7.03
CA ASP A 130 17.67 10.47 8.45
C ASP A 130 18.63 9.60 9.29
N HIS A 131 19.16 8.50 8.74
CA HIS A 131 19.90 7.48 9.50
C HIS A 131 21.33 7.21 9.00
N GLY A 132 21.72 7.72 7.82
CA GLY A 132 23.07 7.57 7.27
C GLY A 132 23.40 6.21 6.65
N ASP A 133 22.49 5.24 6.66
CA ASP A 133 22.63 3.92 6.02
C ASP A 133 21.30 3.47 5.38
N TYR A 134 21.37 2.46 4.51
CA TYR A 134 20.18 1.87 3.87
C TYR A 134 19.31 1.15 4.91
N PRO A 135 17.96 1.15 4.74
CA PRO A 135 17.12 0.29 5.55
C PRO A 135 17.45 -1.17 5.23
N LYS A 136 17.64 -2.01 6.24
CA LYS A 136 17.98 -3.43 6.04
C LYS A 136 16.73 -4.28 5.98
N ASN A 137 15.75 -4.00 6.82
CA ASN A 137 14.51 -4.75 6.92
C ASN A 137 13.30 -3.83 6.93
N LEU A 138 12.33 -4.07 6.04
CA LEU A 138 11.09 -3.30 5.96
C LEU A 138 9.88 -4.22 6.04
N ILE A 139 8.87 -3.79 6.79
CA ILE A 139 7.53 -4.37 6.68
C ILE A 139 6.69 -3.45 5.79
N VAL A 140 6.12 -3.99 4.71
CA VAL A 140 5.23 -3.26 3.80
C VAL A 140 3.82 -3.82 3.96
N ASP A 141 2.89 -2.97 4.39
CA ASP A 141 1.48 -3.33 4.59
C ASP A 141 0.67 -3.11 3.32
N LEU A 142 -0.05 -4.15 2.89
CA LEU A 142 -0.76 -4.22 1.62
C LEU A 142 -2.25 -4.45 1.82
N TRP A 143 -3.05 -3.46 1.41
CA TRP A 143 -4.51 -3.49 1.52
C TRP A 143 -5.15 -3.71 0.16
N GLY A 144 -6.07 -4.68 0.05
CA GLY A 144 -6.66 -5.04 -1.23
C GLY A 144 -7.39 -3.87 -1.91
N SER A 145 -8.08 -3.02 -1.13
CA SER A 145 -8.74 -1.82 -1.66
C SER A 145 -7.75 -0.79 -2.19
N ALA A 146 -6.60 -0.62 -1.52
CA ALA A 146 -5.57 0.30 -1.95
C ALA A 146 -4.93 -0.18 -3.26
N THR A 147 -4.56 -1.46 -3.31
CA THR A 147 -4.02 -2.10 -4.51
C THR A 147 -4.93 -1.96 -5.74
N MET A 148 -6.25 -2.04 -5.55
CA MET A 148 -7.20 -1.80 -6.64
C MET A 148 -7.22 -0.34 -7.12
N ARG A 149 -7.06 0.63 -6.21
CA ARG A 149 -7.09 2.07 -6.54
C ARG A 149 -5.81 2.53 -7.22
N THR A 150 -4.66 2.05 -6.76
CA THR A 150 -3.33 2.40 -7.27
C THR A 150 -2.89 1.52 -8.45
N ALA A 151 -3.64 0.44 -8.72
CA ALA A 151 -3.22 -0.61 -9.65
C ALA A 151 -1.86 -1.25 -9.27
N GLY A 152 -1.56 -1.28 -7.96
CA GLY A 152 -0.44 -2.01 -7.36
C GLY A 152 0.86 -1.21 -7.19
N GLU A 153 0.80 0.10 -6.97
CA GLU A 153 1.98 0.96 -6.75
C GLU A 153 2.81 0.48 -5.54
N GLU A 154 2.14 0.14 -4.44
CA GLU A 154 2.77 -0.33 -3.21
C GLU A 154 3.42 -1.72 -3.36
N PHE A 155 2.80 -2.60 -4.16
CA PHE A 155 3.37 -3.91 -4.45
C PHE A 155 4.55 -3.79 -5.42
N ALA A 156 4.46 -2.88 -6.40
CA ALA A 156 5.57 -2.54 -7.27
C ALA A 156 6.76 -1.94 -6.51
N MET A 157 6.50 -1.05 -5.53
CA MET A 157 7.52 -0.53 -4.62
C MET A 157 8.22 -1.66 -3.87
N ALA A 158 7.47 -2.63 -3.33
CA ALA A 158 8.06 -3.79 -2.67
C ALA A 158 8.95 -4.62 -3.63
N LEU A 159 8.54 -4.83 -4.88
CA LEU A 159 9.38 -5.49 -5.90
C LEU A 159 10.66 -4.68 -6.20
N ALA A 160 10.55 -3.36 -6.32
CA ALA A 160 11.69 -2.47 -6.56
C ALA A 160 12.70 -2.49 -5.40
N LEU A 161 12.22 -2.48 -4.14
CA LEU A 161 13.05 -2.56 -2.94
C LEU A 161 13.92 -3.82 -2.91
N ILE A 162 13.36 -4.97 -3.31
CA ILE A 162 14.10 -6.25 -3.38
C ILE A 162 14.94 -6.39 -4.67
N GLY A 163 14.85 -5.42 -5.58
CA GLY A 163 15.58 -5.39 -6.85
C GLY A 163 15.00 -6.35 -7.89
N VAL A 164 13.68 -6.41 -7.99
CA VAL A 164 12.92 -7.24 -8.93
C VAL A 164 11.97 -6.37 -9.74
N LYS A 165 11.78 -6.72 -11.02
CA LYS A 165 10.84 -6.06 -11.92
C LYS A 165 9.76 -7.07 -12.35
N PRO A 166 8.48 -6.69 -12.43
CA PRO A 166 7.46 -7.55 -13.04
C PRO A 166 7.69 -7.70 -14.55
N LYS A 167 7.31 -8.85 -15.10
CA LYS A 167 7.23 -9.10 -16.56
C LYS A 167 5.77 -9.14 -16.98
N TRP A 168 5.49 -8.55 -18.14
CA TRP A 168 4.16 -8.58 -18.74
C TRP A 168 4.19 -9.36 -20.05
N ASP A 169 3.08 -10.03 -20.39
CA ASP A 169 2.92 -10.75 -21.65
C ASP A 169 2.98 -9.80 -22.85
N GLU A 170 3.56 -10.28 -23.96
CA GLU A 170 3.50 -9.54 -25.22
C GLU A 170 2.05 -9.40 -25.70
N GLY A 171 1.64 -8.18 -26.04
CA GLY A 171 0.28 -7.88 -26.51
C GLY A 171 -0.78 -7.81 -25.42
N SER A 172 -0.44 -7.92 -24.12
CA SER A 172 -1.37 -7.65 -23.03
C SER A 172 -0.70 -6.97 -21.83
N GLU A 173 -1.52 -6.44 -20.91
CA GLU A 173 -1.03 -5.87 -19.64
C GLU A 173 -0.96 -6.90 -18.51
N ARG A 174 -1.03 -8.20 -18.82
CA ARG A 174 -1.04 -9.26 -17.79
C ARG A 174 0.37 -9.55 -17.31
N VAL A 175 0.53 -9.65 -16.00
CA VAL A 175 1.80 -10.02 -15.37
C VAL A 175 2.02 -11.52 -15.53
N SER A 176 3.13 -11.87 -16.17
CA SER A 176 3.50 -13.23 -16.53
C SER A 176 4.69 -13.78 -15.73
N GLY A 177 5.42 -12.89 -15.06
CA GLY A 177 6.53 -13.30 -14.22
C GLY A 177 7.30 -12.14 -13.63
N ILE A 178 8.58 -12.39 -13.36
CA ILE A 178 9.50 -11.43 -12.78
C ILE A 178 10.85 -11.48 -13.48
N GLU A 179 11.59 -10.39 -13.39
CA GLU A 179 12.97 -10.24 -13.78
C GLU A 179 13.78 -9.77 -12.57
N ILE A 180 14.88 -10.43 -12.27
CA ILE A 180 15.79 -9.97 -11.22
C ILE A 180 16.69 -8.90 -11.81
N THR A 181 16.68 -7.71 -11.20
CA THR A 181 17.64 -6.65 -11.53
C THR A 181 19.02 -7.09 -11.07
N PRO A 182 20.05 -7.08 -11.94
CA PRO A 182 21.42 -7.36 -11.55
C PRO A 182 21.88 -6.43 -10.42
N ILE A 183 22.62 -6.98 -9.45
CA ILE A 183 23.00 -6.21 -8.26
C ILE A 183 23.90 -5.00 -8.58
N ALA A 184 24.69 -5.09 -9.65
CA ALA A 184 25.50 -3.99 -10.16
C ALA A 184 24.67 -2.82 -10.70
N GLU A 185 23.44 -3.09 -11.18
CA GLU A 185 22.51 -2.04 -11.64
C GLU A 185 21.71 -1.43 -10.49
N LEU A 186 21.55 -2.15 -9.37
CA LEU A 186 20.76 -1.70 -8.23
C LEU A 186 21.45 -0.57 -7.44
N ALA A 187 22.78 -0.44 -7.53
CA ALA A 187 23.61 0.56 -6.83
C ALA A 187 23.45 0.61 -5.29
N ARG A 188 22.77 -0.37 -4.69
CA ARG A 188 22.58 -0.57 -3.25
C ARG A 188 22.35 -2.05 -2.94
N PRO A 189 22.47 -2.49 -1.68
CA PRO A 189 21.96 -3.79 -1.25
C PRO A 189 20.46 -3.95 -1.56
N ARG A 190 20.04 -5.21 -1.74
CA ARG A 190 18.62 -5.55 -1.75
C ARG A 190 18.08 -5.35 -0.33
N ILE A 191 16.93 -4.71 -0.21
CA ILE A 191 16.29 -4.49 1.10
C ILE A 191 15.48 -5.74 1.47
N ASP A 192 15.58 -6.23 2.71
CA ASP A 192 14.78 -7.37 3.17
C ASP A 192 13.34 -6.92 3.44
N VAL A 193 12.46 -7.12 2.46
CA VAL A 193 11.05 -6.75 2.55
C VAL A 193 10.20 -7.94 2.99
N THR A 194 9.41 -7.72 4.04
CA THR A 194 8.29 -8.57 4.45
C THR A 194 6.97 -7.89 4.13
N LEU A 195 6.12 -8.54 3.33
CA LEU A 195 4.76 -8.11 3.08
C LEU A 195 3.85 -8.56 4.20
N ARG A 196 3.11 -7.63 4.79
CA ARG A 196 1.92 -7.93 5.58
C ARG A 196 0.70 -7.60 4.74
N VAL A 197 -0.15 -8.58 4.44
CA VAL A 197 -1.31 -8.41 3.57
C VAL A 197 -2.61 -8.50 4.37
N SER A 198 -3.59 -7.69 3.98
CA SER A 198 -4.97 -7.81 4.48
C SER A 198 -5.65 -9.09 3.99
N GLY A 199 -6.71 -9.53 4.69
CA GLY A 199 -7.54 -10.67 4.23
C GLY A 199 -8.14 -10.43 2.84
N LEU A 200 -8.60 -9.20 2.56
CA LEU A 200 -9.11 -8.84 1.23
C LEU A 200 -8.01 -8.93 0.16
N PHE A 201 -6.77 -8.53 0.46
CA PHE A 201 -5.65 -8.69 -0.47
C PHE A 201 -5.39 -10.16 -0.77
N ARG A 202 -5.35 -11.02 0.27
CA ARG A 202 -5.18 -12.48 0.12
C ARG A 202 -6.23 -13.06 -0.84
N ASP A 203 -7.48 -12.63 -0.70
CA ASP A 203 -8.60 -13.23 -1.44
C ASP A 203 -8.68 -12.73 -2.90
N ILE A 204 -8.35 -11.46 -3.15
CA ILE A 204 -8.39 -10.87 -4.50
C ILE A 204 -7.11 -11.10 -5.28
N PHE A 205 -5.95 -11.03 -4.61
CA PHE A 205 -4.62 -11.04 -5.23
C PHE A 205 -3.73 -12.20 -4.76
N PRO A 206 -4.22 -13.46 -4.69
CA PRO A 206 -3.37 -14.58 -4.29
C PRO A 206 -2.17 -14.75 -5.24
N THR A 207 -2.35 -14.42 -6.53
CA THR A 207 -1.28 -14.45 -7.52
C THR A 207 -0.13 -13.50 -7.20
N LEU A 208 -0.37 -12.36 -6.56
CA LEU A 208 0.69 -11.43 -6.15
C LEU A 208 1.50 -11.97 -4.99
N SER A 209 0.85 -12.61 -4.00
CA SER A 209 1.53 -13.33 -2.93
C SER A 209 2.43 -14.44 -3.47
N ALA A 210 1.92 -15.22 -4.44
CA ALA A 210 2.72 -16.25 -5.11
C ALA A 210 3.88 -15.65 -5.92
N LEU A 211 3.65 -14.53 -6.63
CA LEU A 211 4.67 -13.85 -7.42
C LEU A 211 5.81 -13.33 -6.53
N PHE A 212 5.48 -12.72 -5.40
CA PHE A 212 6.48 -12.23 -4.44
C PHE A 212 7.26 -13.38 -3.80
N SER A 213 6.59 -14.45 -3.38
CA SER A 213 7.26 -15.65 -2.87
C SER A 213 8.19 -16.28 -3.91
N LYS A 214 7.79 -16.31 -5.20
CA LYS A 214 8.64 -16.75 -6.31
C LYS A 214 9.86 -15.83 -6.50
N ALA A 215 9.69 -14.52 -6.34
CA ALA A 215 10.79 -13.56 -6.40
C ALA A 215 11.80 -13.81 -5.28
N VAL A 216 11.33 -13.94 -4.03
CA VAL A 216 12.17 -14.26 -2.86
C VAL A 216 12.93 -15.57 -3.05
N HIS A 217 12.26 -16.62 -3.52
CA HIS A 217 12.89 -17.90 -3.83
C HIS A 217 13.98 -17.77 -4.92
N SER A 218 13.71 -16.97 -5.96
CA SER A 218 14.67 -16.73 -7.05
C SER A 218 15.88 -15.92 -6.57
N LEU A 219 15.69 -14.97 -5.65
CA LEU A 219 16.76 -14.18 -5.03
C LEU A 219 17.65 -15.03 -4.11
N ARG A 220 17.06 -15.99 -3.38
CA ARG A 220 17.80 -16.94 -2.54
C ARG A 220 18.78 -17.80 -3.34
N ALA A 221 18.43 -18.16 -4.58
CA ALA A 221 19.26 -18.98 -5.45
C ALA A 221 20.43 -18.20 -6.12
N ARG A 222 20.54 -16.89 -5.89
CA ARG A 222 21.58 -16.05 -6.49
C ARG A 222 22.92 -16.26 -5.80
N ARG A 223 24.00 -16.21 -6.60
CA ARG A 223 25.38 -16.18 -6.10
C ARG A 223 25.79 -14.75 -5.78
N GLU A 224 25.17 -14.19 -4.75
CA GLU A 224 25.40 -12.83 -4.24
C GLU A 224 25.88 -12.92 -2.78
N SER A 225 26.66 -11.94 -2.29
CA SER A 225 27.09 -11.92 -0.89
C SER A 225 25.88 -11.65 0.04
N PRO A 226 25.78 -12.28 1.23
CA PRO A 226 24.70 -12.02 2.18
C PRO A 226 24.55 -10.54 2.57
N ASP A 227 25.65 -9.78 2.62
CA ASP A 227 25.62 -8.34 2.95
C ASP A 227 24.92 -7.49 1.86
N TRP A 228 24.82 -8.03 0.66
CA TRP A 228 24.22 -7.36 -0.50
C TRP A 228 22.87 -7.98 -0.90
N ASN A 229 22.63 -9.24 -0.54
CA ASN A 229 21.39 -9.96 -0.77
C ASN A 229 20.98 -10.73 0.50
N PRO A 230 20.05 -10.19 1.32
CA PRO A 230 19.62 -10.81 2.57
C PRO A 230 18.80 -12.09 2.36
N TYR A 231 18.42 -12.42 1.12
CA TYR A 231 17.64 -13.61 0.80
C TYR A 231 18.52 -14.87 0.62
N VAL A 232 19.84 -14.73 0.55
CA VAL A 232 20.76 -15.87 0.45
C VAL A 232 20.75 -16.64 1.77
N SER A 233 19.97 -17.72 1.80
CA SER A 233 19.76 -18.55 2.97
C SER A 233 19.70 -20.03 2.60
N LYS A 234 20.12 -20.91 3.53
CA LYS A 234 19.92 -22.35 3.40
C LYS A 234 18.47 -22.76 3.67
N TYR A 235 17.71 -21.94 4.39
CA TYR A 235 16.35 -22.22 4.81
C TYR A 235 15.32 -21.55 3.89
N GLU A 236 14.09 -22.07 3.87
CA GLU A 236 12.96 -21.38 3.24
C GLU A 236 12.65 -20.07 3.98
N LEU A 237 12.30 -19.04 3.21
CA LEU A 237 12.03 -17.70 3.74
C LEU A 237 10.56 -17.35 3.51
N SER A 238 9.81 -17.21 4.60
CA SER A 238 8.48 -16.60 4.56
C SER A 238 8.63 -15.08 4.57
N ARG A 239 8.05 -14.42 3.57
CA ARG A 239 8.05 -12.95 3.43
C ARG A 239 6.69 -12.37 3.07
N VAL A 240 5.64 -13.17 3.07
CA VAL A 240 4.27 -12.71 2.88
C VAL A 240 3.45 -13.28 4.02
N PHE A 241 2.84 -12.41 4.81
CA PHE A 241 2.10 -12.75 6.01
C PHE A 241 0.74 -12.09 6.03
N GLY A 242 -0.27 -12.74 6.60
CA GLY A 242 -1.61 -12.19 6.73
C GLY A 242 -2.49 -12.97 7.72
N PRO A 243 -3.80 -12.68 7.74
CA PRO A 243 -4.73 -13.37 8.61
C PRO A 243 -5.00 -14.81 8.13
N ALA A 244 -5.50 -15.64 9.04
CA ALA A 244 -5.95 -17.00 8.74
C ALA A 244 -6.98 -16.99 7.60
N PRO A 245 -7.03 -18.03 6.74
CA PRO A 245 -8.08 -18.14 5.73
C PRO A 245 -9.48 -18.00 6.34
N GLY A 246 -10.30 -17.13 5.76
CA GLY A 246 -11.63 -16.81 6.28
C GLY A 246 -11.69 -15.67 7.29
N ASP A 247 -10.54 -15.29 7.88
CA ASP A 247 -10.45 -14.17 8.83
C ASP A 247 -10.01 -12.87 8.15
N TYR A 248 -10.44 -11.75 8.74
CA TYR A 248 -10.18 -10.38 8.28
C TYR A 248 -9.94 -9.43 9.45
N GLY A 249 -9.33 -8.28 9.17
CA GLY A 249 -9.04 -7.25 10.17
C GLY A 249 -7.82 -7.58 11.05
N LEU A 250 -7.71 -6.88 12.18
CA LEU A 250 -6.59 -6.97 13.11
C LEU A 250 -6.98 -7.51 14.48
N ALA A 251 -8.27 -7.79 14.71
CA ALA A 251 -8.81 -8.25 15.99
C ALA A 251 -8.39 -7.40 17.21
N MET A 252 -8.11 -6.10 17.01
CA MET A 252 -7.66 -5.19 18.07
C MET A 252 -8.77 -4.78 19.05
N GLY A 253 -10.05 -5.01 18.72
CA GLY A 253 -11.18 -4.67 19.58
C GLY A 253 -11.12 -3.21 20.07
N ALA A 254 -11.42 -2.99 21.35
CA ALA A 254 -11.38 -1.67 21.99
C ALA A 254 -9.95 -1.17 22.33
N PHE A 255 -8.92 -2.00 22.13
CA PHE A 255 -7.54 -1.59 22.44
C PHE A 255 -7.05 -0.48 21.51
N GLY A 256 -7.62 -0.37 20.30
CA GLY A 256 -7.31 0.71 19.38
C GLY A 256 -7.73 2.10 19.87
N ASP A 257 -8.73 2.16 20.76
CA ASP A 257 -9.29 3.42 21.28
C ASP A 257 -8.76 3.75 22.67
N THR A 258 -7.88 2.91 23.22
CA THR A 258 -7.34 3.04 24.59
C THR A 258 -5.83 3.27 24.54
N TYR A 259 -5.37 4.42 25.01
CA TYR A 259 -3.96 4.83 24.94
C TYR A 259 -3.20 4.56 26.25
N THR A 260 -3.17 3.29 26.71
CA THR A 260 -2.32 2.84 27.83
C THR A 260 -1.24 1.87 27.36
N ASP A 261 -0.21 1.64 28.19
CA ASP A 261 0.85 0.69 27.88
C ASP A 261 0.32 -0.75 27.72
N GLU A 262 -0.66 -1.14 28.54
CA GLU A 262 -1.33 -2.45 28.47
C GLU A 262 -2.14 -2.59 27.18
N ALA A 263 -2.90 -1.56 26.80
CA ALA A 263 -3.68 -1.55 25.57
C ALA A 263 -2.77 -1.59 24.33
N ARG A 264 -1.65 -0.85 24.36
CA ARG A 264 -0.62 -0.90 23.31
C ARG A 264 -0.04 -2.31 23.17
N ALA A 265 0.33 -2.96 24.28
CA ALA A 265 0.84 -4.32 24.27
C ALA A 265 -0.19 -5.33 23.75
N ALA A 266 -1.45 -5.19 24.17
CA ALA A 266 -2.56 -6.02 23.69
C ALA A 266 -2.81 -5.83 22.19
N ALA A 267 -2.80 -4.60 21.69
CA ALA A 267 -2.94 -4.29 20.27
C ALA A 267 -1.79 -4.89 19.44
N GLY A 268 -0.55 -4.82 19.94
CA GLY A 268 0.61 -5.46 19.30
C GLY A 268 0.47 -6.98 19.21
N ASN A 269 0.03 -7.64 20.29
CA ASN A 269 -0.23 -9.08 20.31
C ASN A 269 -1.36 -9.47 19.35
N ALA A 270 -2.44 -8.68 19.29
CA ALA A 270 -3.53 -8.90 18.35
C ALA A 270 -3.06 -8.77 16.89
N TRP A 271 -2.24 -7.75 16.59
CA TRP A 271 -1.66 -7.56 15.26
C TRP A 271 -0.78 -8.73 14.82
N LEU A 272 0.08 -9.23 15.73
CA LEU A 272 0.94 -10.40 15.47
C LEU A 272 0.11 -11.66 15.22
N ALA A 273 -0.94 -11.88 16.01
CA ALA A 273 -1.85 -13.00 15.82
C ALA A 273 -2.59 -12.92 14.47
N ALA A 274 -3.08 -11.72 14.12
CA ALA A 274 -3.75 -11.43 12.85
C ALA A 274 -2.81 -11.44 11.63
N SER A 275 -1.51 -11.64 11.83
CA SER A 275 -0.48 -11.70 10.78
C SER A 275 0.31 -13.01 10.83
N ALA A 276 -0.15 -14.01 11.58
CA ALA A 276 0.62 -15.21 11.89
C ALA A 276 0.66 -16.26 10.76
N TYR A 277 -0.01 -16.04 9.63
CA TYR A 277 -0.05 -17.00 8.53
C TYR A 277 0.86 -16.55 7.40
N ALA A 278 1.89 -17.35 7.09
CA ALA A 278 2.69 -17.18 5.88
C ALA A 278 1.87 -17.62 4.67
N LEU A 279 1.86 -16.81 3.61
CA LEU A 279 1.03 -16.99 2.42
C LEU A 279 1.89 -17.25 1.18
N ASN A 280 1.47 -18.19 0.35
CA ASN A 280 2.07 -18.46 -0.95
C ASN A 280 0.99 -18.85 -1.95
N GLY A 281 0.43 -17.86 -2.64
CA GLY A 281 -0.73 -18.12 -3.49
C GLY A 281 -1.95 -18.54 -2.66
N PRO A 282 -2.64 -19.64 -3.03
CA PRO A 282 -3.75 -20.16 -2.24
C PRO A 282 -3.29 -20.86 -0.95
N ASP A 283 -2.01 -21.22 -0.84
CA ASP A 283 -1.49 -21.92 0.32
C ASP A 283 -1.25 -20.96 1.48
N SER A 284 -1.62 -21.39 2.67
CA SER A 284 -1.36 -20.67 3.92
C SER A 284 -0.78 -21.61 4.95
N THR A 285 0.15 -21.12 5.76
CA THR A 285 0.73 -21.91 6.83
C THR A 285 0.95 -21.08 8.07
N TYR A 286 0.48 -21.59 9.21
CA TYR A 286 0.68 -20.94 10.51
C TYR A 286 2.18 -20.89 10.87
N ARG A 287 2.70 -19.68 11.04
CA ARG A 287 4.11 -19.32 11.27
C ARG A 287 4.23 -18.09 12.20
N PRO A 288 3.68 -18.15 13.42
CA PRO A 288 3.63 -17.00 14.33
C PRO A 288 5.02 -16.49 14.74
N ASP A 289 6.01 -17.37 14.88
CA ASP A 289 7.36 -16.96 15.28
C ASP A 289 8.11 -16.29 14.14
N ALA A 290 7.86 -16.70 12.89
CA ALA A 290 8.50 -16.08 11.73
C ALA A 290 8.10 -14.61 11.56
N ILE A 291 6.82 -14.25 11.71
CA ILE A 291 6.41 -12.84 11.65
C ILE A 291 6.96 -12.04 12.82
N LYS A 292 7.02 -12.61 14.04
CA LYS A 292 7.65 -11.95 15.20
C LYS A 292 9.12 -11.64 14.94
N GLU A 293 9.86 -12.57 14.35
CA GLU A 293 11.26 -12.36 13.98
C GLU A 293 11.43 -11.26 12.92
N GLN A 294 10.51 -11.15 11.95
CA GLN A 294 10.56 -10.06 10.96
C GLN A 294 10.27 -8.71 11.62
N VAL A 295 9.25 -8.63 12.48
CA VAL A 295 8.91 -7.41 13.23
C VAL A 295 10.06 -6.96 14.12
N ALA A 296 10.70 -7.89 14.84
CA ALA A 296 11.81 -7.56 15.74
C ALA A 296 13.05 -7.01 15.01
N LYS A 297 13.20 -7.28 13.70
CA LYS A 297 14.31 -6.81 12.87
C LYS A 297 13.98 -5.59 12.03
N ALA A 298 12.71 -5.19 11.96
CA ALA A 298 12.25 -4.15 11.04
C ALA A 298 12.83 -2.78 11.42
N ASP A 299 13.48 -2.13 10.45
CA ASP A 299 13.94 -0.74 10.58
C ASP A 299 12.79 0.24 10.30
N GLY A 300 11.74 -0.23 9.60
CA GLY A 300 10.57 0.58 9.28
C GLY A 300 9.32 -0.23 8.95
N PHE A 301 8.17 0.40 9.19
CA PHE A 301 6.85 -0.07 8.78
C PHE A 301 6.28 0.89 7.76
N VAL A 302 5.98 0.39 6.56
CA VAL A 302 5.54 1.17 5.41
C VAL A 302 4.07 0.88 5.17
N HIS A 303 3.25 1.91 5.30
CA HIS A 303 1.84 1.87 4.97
C HIS A 303 1.53 3.00 4.00
N ILE A 304 0.89 2.68 2.89
CA ILE A 304 0.57 3.67 1.86
C ILE A 304 -0.75 4.37 2.17
N GLN A 305 -0.76 5.68 1.97
CA GLN A 305 -1.97 6.48 1.91
C GLN A 305 -2.30 6.74 0.44
N ASP A 306 -3.46 6.26 -0.02
CA ASP A 306 -3.89 6.33 -1.42
C ASP A 306 -5.26 6.99 -1.63
#